data_AF-A0A1X7SGW2-F1
#
_entry.id   AF-A0A1X7SGW2-F1
#
_cell.length_a   1.000
_cell.length_b   1.000
_cell.length_c   1.000
_cell.angle_alpha   90.00
_cell.angle_beta   90.00
_cell.angle_gamma   90.00
#
_symmetry.space_group_name_H-M   'P 1'
#
loop_
_entity.id
_entity.type
_entity.pdbx_description
1 polymer ?
#
loop_
_entity_poly.entity_id
_entity_poly.type
_entity_poly.pdbx_seq_one_letter_code
_entity_poly.pdbx_strand_id
1 'polypeptide(L)' 'RQAYLCIVAKNCSEAGYLRLVEALCKEHQISLLKVEDKEELGEWVGLCKIDKDGKPRKIVKCSCVVVKVIINVQH' A
#
# COMPACT_ATOMS: atom_id res chain seq x y z
N ARG A 1 3.87 12.88 -14.20
CA ARG A 1 4.35 11.64 -13.54
C ARG A 1 4.30 11.90 -12.05
N GLN A 2 3.45 11.19 -11.29
CA GLN A 2 3.21 11.53 -9.88
C GLN A 2 3.42 10.36 -8.91
N ALA A 3 3.50 9.12 -9.38
CA ALA A 3 3.69 7.96 -8.50
C ALA A 3 5.11 7.40 -8.62
N TYR A 4 5.74 7.13 -7.48
CA TYR A 4 7.07 6.50 -7.39
C TYR A 4 6.97 5.01 -7.08
N LEU A 5 6.03 4.63 -6.23
CA LEU A 5 5.80 3.25 -5.81
C LEU A 5 4.30 2.98 -5.70
N CYS A 6 3.87 1.80 -6.14
CA CYS A 6 2.52 1.32 -5.95
C CYS A 6 2.57 -0.01 -5.18
N ILE A 7 1.77 -0.12 -4.13
CA ILE A 7 1.67 -1.33 -3.31
C ILE A 7 0.23 -1.81 -3.38
N VAL A 8 0.04 -3.09 -3.68
CA VAL A 8 -1.29 -3.69 -3.81
C VAL A 8 -1.39 -4.98 -3.01
N ALA A 9 -2.50 -5.16 -2.30
CA ALA A 9 -2.77 -6.38 -1.55
C ALA A 9 -3.38 -7.46 -2.46
N LYS A 10 -2.79 -8.65 -2.48
CA LYS A 10 -3.30 -9.81 -3.24
C LYS A 10 -4.63 -10.33 -2.70
N ASN A 11 -4.92 -10.17 -1.41
CA ASN A 11 -6.18 -10.59 -0.77
C ASN A 11 -7.38 -9.67 -1.09
N CYS A 12 -7.38 -9.08 -2.29
CA CYS A 12 -8.50 -8.34 -2.84
C CYS A 12 -9.36 -9.31 -3.67
N SER A 13 -10.65 -9.42 -3.33
CA SER A 13 -11.56 -10.43 -3.87
C SER A 13 -11.81 -10.33 -5.38
N GLU A 14 -11.38 -9.24 -6.03
CA GLU A 14 -11.57 -9.00 -7.46
C GLU A 14 -10.24 -9.01 -8.22
N ALA A 15 -9.99 -10.08 -8.96
CA ALA A 15 -8.81 -10.21 -9.82
C ALA A 15 -8.73 -9.14 -10.92
N GLY A 16 -9.87 -8.53 -11.29
CA GLY A 16 -9.92 -7.41 -12.24
C GLY A 16 -9.20 -6.17 -11.71
N TYR A 17 -9.37 -5.87 -10.42
CA TYR A 17 -8.71 -4.73 -9.78
C TYR A 17 -7.18 -4.85 -9.80
N LEU A 18 -6.66 -6.04 -9.46
CA LEU A 18 -5.22 -6.32 -9.50
C LEU A 18 -4.66 -6.15 -10.91
N ARG A 19 -5.34 -6.69 -11.94
CA ARG A 19 -4.91 -6.57 -13.33
C ARG A 19 -4.86 -5.11 -13.81
N LEU A 20 -5.84 -4.29 -13.45
CA LEU A 20 -5.87 -2.87 -13.81
C LEU A 20 -4.69 -2.11 -13.19
N VAL A 21 -4.42 -2.34 -11.89
CA VAL A 21 -3.31 -1.70 -11.18
C VAL A 21 -1.96 -2.15 -11.76
N GLU A 22 -1.81 -3.44 -12.07
CA GLU A 22 -0.60 -3.96 -12.72
C GLU A 22 -0.37 -3.36 -14.11
N ALA A 23 -1.41 -3.26 -14.93
CA ALA A 23 -1.32 -2.66 -16.26
C ALA A 23 -0.90 -1.18 -16.19
N LEU A 24 -1.53 -0.41 -15.31
CA LEU A 24 -1.21 1.00 -15.08
C LEU A 24 0.23 1.19 -14.57
N CYS A 25 0.67 0.38 -13.61
CA CYS A 25 2.04 0.47 -13.09
C CYS A 25 3.07 0.09 -14.15
N LYS A 26 2.77 -0.91 -14.99
CA LYS A 26 3.64 -1.35 -16.09
C LYS A 26 3.76 -0.29 -17.19
N GLU A 27 2.66 0.35 -17.58
CA GLU A 27 2.67 1.40 -18.60
C GLU A 27 3.46 2.65 -18.15
N HIS A 28 3.33 3.03 -16.88
CA HIS A 28 3.99 4.20 -16.33
C HIS A 28 5.40 3.93 -15.75
N GLN A 29 5.91 2.70 -15.83
CA GLN A 29 7.19 2.26 -15.23
C GLN A 29 7.29 2.58 -13.72
N ILE A 30 6.22 2.30 -12.99
CA ILE A 30 6.17 2.46 -11.53
C ILE A 30 6.51 1.12 -10.89
N SER A 31 7.36 1.13 -9.86
CA SER A 31 7.65 -0.05 -9.07
C SER A 31 6.37 -0.56 -8.38
N LEU A 32 5.98 -1.79 -8.68
CA LEU A 32 4.82 -2.46 -8.10
C LEU A 32 5.26 -3.48 -7.06
N LEU A 33 4.75 -3.35 -5.84
CA LEU A 33 4.95 -4.30 -4.75
C LEU A 33 3.62 -5.00 -4.42
N LYS A 34 3.66 -6.33 -4.31
CA LYS A 34 2.47 -7.14 -3.96
C LYS A 34 2.64 -7.66 -2.53
N VAL A 35 1.69 -7.34 -1.66
CA VAL A 35 1.61 -7.85 -0.28
C VAL A 35 0.49 -8.87 -0.20
N GLU A 36 0.63 -9.94 0.59
CA GLU A 36 -0.44 -10.94 0.74
C GLU A 36 -1.57 -10.42 1.63
N ASP A 37 -1.22 -9.78 2.75
CA ASP A 37 -2.16 -9.30 3.75
C ASP A 37 -2.44 -7.80 3.66
N LYS A 38 -3.72 -7.47 3.44
CA LYS A 38 -4.24 -6.08 3.47
C LYS A 38 -4.24 -5.45 4.86
N GLU A 39 -4.13 -6.27 5.91
CA GLU A 39 -4.03 -5.81 7.30
C GLU A 39 -2.61 -5.33 7.58
N GLU A 40 -1.59 -6.14 7.25
CA GLU A 40 -0.19 -5.73 7.35
C GLU A 40 0.09 -4.46 6.52
N LEU A 41 -0.44 -4.39 5.30
CA LEU A 41 -0.30 -3.20 4.48
C LEU A 41 -0.89 -1.94 5.15
N GLY A 42 -2.06 -2.08 5.79
CA GLY A 42 -2.69 -1.00 6.54
C GLY A 42 -1.87 -0.55 7.74
N GLU A 43 -1.20 -1.48 8.42
CA GLU A 43 -0.27 -1.17 9.50
C GLU A 43 0.97 -0.43 8.97
N TRP A 44 1.53 -0.85 7.84
CA TRP A 44 2.72 -0.22 7.22
C TRP A 44 2.50 1.25 6.85
N VAL A 45 1.29 1.59 6.40
CA VAL A 45 0.94 2.99 6.08
C VAL A 45 0.45 3.79 7.29
N GLY A 46 0.48 3.19 8.49
CA GLY A 46 0.03 3.85 9.72
C GLY A 46 -1.48 4.04 9.79
N LEU A 47 -2.27 3.28 9.03
CA LEU A 47 -3.74 3.23 9.16
C LEU A 47 -4.15 2.34 10.34
N CYS A 48 -3.56 2.59 11.49
CA CYS A 48 -3.80 1.87 12.72
C CYS A 48 -3.93 2.85 13.89
N LYS A 49 -4.79 2.54 14.85
CA LYS A 49 -4.84 3.30 16.11
C LYS A 49 -3.91 2.64 17.11
N ILE A 50 -2.96 3.41 17.62
CA ILE A 50 -2.08 2.95 18.69
C ILE A 50 -2.79 3.20 20.01
N ASP A 51 -3.07 2.15 20.77
CA ASP A 51 -3.59 2.28 22.14
C ASP A 51 -2.49 2.74 23.10
N LYS A 52 -2.88 3.18 24.30
CA LYS A 52 -1.94 3.66 25.35
C LYS A 52 -0.86 2.63 25.76
N ASP A 53 -1.08 1.35 25.45
CA ASP A 53 -0.16 0.23 25.69
C ASP A 53 0.86 0.02 24.55
N GLY A 54 0.84 0.87 23.51
CA GLY A 54 1.72 0.75 22.35
C GLY A 54 1.31 -0.34 21.36
N LYS A 55 0.17 -1.00 21.57
CA LYS A 55 -0.34 -2.04 20.66
C LYS A 55 -1.20 -1.44 19.55
N PRO A 56 -1.00 -1.88 18.29
CA PRO A 56 -1.87 -1.54 17.18
C PRO A 56 -3.26 -2.16 17.40
N ARG A 57 -4.30 -1.34 17.45
CA ARG A 57 -5.69 -1.79 17.40
C ARG A 57 -6.45 -1.08 16.27
N LYS A 58 -7.49 -1.75 15.77
CA LYS A 58 -8.33 -1.27 14.67
C LYS A 58 -7.50 -0.94 13.42
N ILE A 59 -6.67 -1.88 12.99
CA ILE A 59 -5.95 -1.79 11.72
C ILE A 59 -6.99 -1.71 10.60
N VAL A 60 -6.92 -0.65 9.80
CA VAL A 60 -7.81 -0.49 8.65
C VAL A 60 -7.21 -1.23 7.47
N LYS A 61 -8.02 -2.11 6.87
CA LYS A 61 -7.63 -2.90 5.71
C LYS A 61 -7.38 -1.97 4.53
N CYS A 62 -6.20 -2.08 3.92
CA CYS A 62 -5.82 -1.27 2.79
C CYS A 62 -5.60 -2.15 1.56
N SER A 63 -6.33 -1.89 0.46
CA SER A 63 -6.22 -2.70 -0.77
C SER A 63 -5.15 -2.19 -1.73
N CYS A 64 -4.91 -0.87 -1.76
CA CYS A 64 -3.94 -0.22 -2.61
C CYS A 64 -3.33 0.99 -1.92
N VAL A 65 -2.05 1.25 -2.16
CA VAL A 65 -1.33 2.42 -1.66
C VAL A 65 -0.44 2.92 -2.77
N VAL A 66 -0.44 4.23 -3.00
CA VAL A 66 0.43 4.88 -3.98
C VAL A 66 1.29 5.92 -3.28
N VAL A 67 2.61 5.78 -3.41
CA VAL A 67 3.57 6.72 -2.85
C VAL A 67 3.86 7.79 -3.90
N LYS A 68 3.42 9.01 -3.60
CA LYS A 68 3.57 10.18 -4.48
C LYS A 68 4.83 11.00 -4.17
N VAL A 69 5.27 11.02 -2.93
CA VAL A 69 6.41 11.84 -2.46
C VAL A 69 7.22 11.00 -1.50
N ILE A 70 8.50 10.86 -1.78
CA ILE A 70 9.47 10.28 -0.86
C ILE A 70 10.22 11.48 -0.27
N ILE A 71 9.90 11.87 0.96
CA ILE A 71 10.69 12.87 1.69
C ILE A 71 12.01 12.19 2.07
N ASN A 72 13.05 12.47 1.30
CA ASN A 72 14.39 11.97 1.60
C ASN A 72 14.95 12.81 2.76
N VAL A 73 14.66 12.40 4.00
CA VAL A 73 15.40 12.87 5.18
C VAL A 73 16.78 12.22 5.08
N GLN A 74 17.70 12.92 4.41
CA GLN A 74 19.11 12.68 4.61
C GLN A 74 19.48 13.30 5.96
N HIS A 75 19.84 12.43 6.91
CA HIS A 75 20.49 12.81 8.15
C HIS A 75 21.98 13.09 7.89
#